data_AF-A0A1S8MF44-F1
#
_entry.id   AF-A0A1S8MF44-F1
#
_cell.length_a   1.000
_cell.length_b   1.000
_cell.length_c   1.000
_cell.angle_alpha   90.00
_cell.angle_beta   90.00
_cell.angle_gamma   90.00
#
_symmetry.space_group_name_H-M   'P 1'
#
loop_
_entity.id
_entity.type
_entity.pdbx_description
1 polymer ?
#
loop_
_entity_poly.entity_id
_entity_poly.type
_entity_poly.pdbx_seq_one_letter_code
_entity_poly.pdbx_strand_id
1 'polypeptide(L)'
;MKNLLKKEIFLSMHPTAIIFLSFSLMLIIPNYPYYVTFFYTSLAIFFTCLNGRENNDVFYSLTLPITKKSIVTSRFAFVILLELAQLIIAIPFAIIRQSMPLPGNQVGMDANIALFGLSFILFGLFNYIFFVTYYKNVNTVGKAFLKGSTAIFAYIIVAEACTHIIPFVRDYLDTKDPQYLNYKLIVLIVGIIIYTLLTFMSYKKSVRSFDALDL
;
A
#
# COMPACT_ATOMS: atom_id res chain seq x y z
N MET A 1 10.57 -8.14 -19.57
CA MET A 1 10.00 -7.34 -18.46
C MET A 1 9.09 -6.20 -18.96
N LYS A 2 9.56 -5.29 -19.82
CA LYS A 2 8.77 -4.16 -20.36
C LYS A 2 7.36 -4.54 -20.84
N ASN A 3 7.23 -5.59 -21.65
CA ASN A 3 5.94 -6.02 -22.19
C ASN A 3 4.97 -6.53 -21.11
N LEU A 4 5.48 -7.23 -20.09
CA LEU A 4 4.65 -7.71 -18.98
C LEU A 4 4.18 -6.56 -18.11
N LEU A 5 5.05 -5.59 -17.80
CA LEU A 5 4.63 -4.40 -17.07
C LEU A 5 3.61 -3.57 -17.86
N LYS A 6 3.78 -3.45 -19.19
CA LYS A 6 2.79 -2.82 -20.06
C LYS A 6 1.44 -3.55 -19.98
N LYS A 7 1.45 -4.89 -19.99
CA LYS A 7 0.24 -5.69 -19.79
C LYS A 7 -0.40 -5.40 -18.42
N GLU A 8 0.38 -5.32 -17.34
CA GLU A 8 -0.17 -4.97 -16.02
C GLU A 8 -0.88 -3.61 -16.03
N ILE A 9 -0.23 -2.58 -16.58
CA ILE A 9 -0.74 -1.20 -16.57
C ILE A 9 -1.94 -1.02 -17.50
N PHE A 10 -1.89 -1.57 -18.72
CA PHE A 10 -2.87 -1.26 -19.76
C PHE A 10 -3.99 -2.30 -19.88
N LEU A 11 -3.78 -3.54 -19.44
CA LEU A 11 -4.74 -4.62 -19.62
C LEU A 11 -5.23 -5.21 -18.29
N SER A 12 -4.35 -5.34 -17.29
CA SER A 12 -4.74 -5.96 -16.01
C SER A 12 -5.32 -4.95 -15.02
N MET A 13 -4.80 -3.72 -14.99
CA MET A 13 -5.12 -2.70 -13.99
C MET A 13 -6.62 -2.46 -13.93
N HIS A 14 -7.20 -2.67 -12.75
CA HIS A 14 -8.61 -2.36 -12.55
C HIS A 14 -8.80 -0.83 -12.55
N PRO A 15 -9.88 -0.27 -13.15
CA PRO A 15 -10.10 1.17 -13.22
C PRO A 15 -10.11 1.88 -11.85
N THR A 16 -10.49 1.16 -10.79
CA THR A 16 -10.45 1.70 -9.42
C THR A 16 -9.05 2.08 -8.96
N ALA A 17 -7.98 1.54 -9.55
CA ALA A 17 -6.62 1.96 -9.24
C ALA A 17 -6.43 3.47 -9.51
N ILE A 18 -6.90 3.96 -10.66
CA ILE A 18 -6.82 5.38 -11.01
C ILE A 18 -7.75 6.20 -10.11
N ILE A 19 -8.96 5.71 -9.85
CA ILE A 19 -9.93 6.39 -8.97
C ILE A 19 -9.35 6.55 -7.56
N PHE A 20 -8.74 5.50 -7.00
CA PHE A 20 -8.21 5.53 -5.64
C PHE A 20 -6.93 6.36 -5.49
N LEU A 21 -6.14 6.55 -6.57
CA LEU A 21 -5.09 7.56 -6.56
C LEU A 21 -5.63 8.96 -6.26
N SER A 22 -6.82 9.29 -6.81
CA SER A 22 -7.47 10.58 -6.56
C SER A 22 -7.93 10.76 -5.11
N PHE A 23 -8.08 9.67 -4.34
CA PHE A 23 -8.46 9.74 -2.93
C PHE A 23 -7.36 10.29 -2.02
N SER A 24 -6.17 10.55 -2.56
CA SER A 24 -5.18 11.43 -1.94
C SER A 24 -5.76 12.79 -1.50
N LEU A 25 -6.80 13.28 -2.20
CA LEU A 25 -7.63 14.43 -1.82
C LEU A 25 -8.17 14.33 -0.38
N MET A 26 -8.48 13.12 0.10
CA MET A 26 -9.11 12.91 1.41
C MET A 26 -8.25 13.38 2.57
N LEU A 27 -6.94 13.58 2.36
CA LEU A 27 -6.06 14.23 3.35
C LEU A 27 -6.48 15.66 3.69
N ILE A 28 -7.27 16.32 2.84
CA ILE A 28 -7.83 17.66 3.12
C ILE A 28 -9.01 17.57 4.10
N ILE A 29 -9.72 16.43 4.13
CA ILE A 29 -10.91 16.28 4.97
C ILE A 29 -10.46 16.37 6.44
N PRO A 30 -11.00 17.32 7.22
CA PRO A 30 -10.67 17.42 8.64
C PRO A 30 -11.22 16.21 9.39
N ASN A 31 -10.48 15.71 10.38
CA ASN A 31 -10.92 14.62 11.25
C ASN A 31 -11.28 13.34 10.48
N TYR A 32 -10.48 13.02 9.45
CA TYR A 32 -10.57 11.77 8.72
C TYR A 32 -9.39 10.86 9.11
N PRO A 33 -9.59 9.54 9.24
CA PRO A 33 -8.50 8.58 9.50
C PRO A 33 -7.61 8.47 8.24
N TYR A 34 -6.55 9.27 8.18
CA TYR A 34 -5.76 9.45 6.96
C TYR A 34 -5.09 8.16 6.47
N TYR A 35 -4.84 7.17 7.33
CA TYR A 35 -4.35 5.87 6.85
C TYR A 35 -5.34 5.13 5.94
N VAL A 36 -6.64 5.40 6.05
CA VAL A 36 -7.67 4.80 5.20
C VAL A 36 -7.51 5.27 3.75
N THR A 37 -6.94 6.47 3.51
CA THR A 37 -6.57 6.92 2.17
C THR A 37 -5.64 5.91 1.48
N PHE A 38 -4.65 5.38 2.20
CA PHE A 38 -3.70 4.40 1.67
C PHE A 38 -4.29 2.97 1.61
N PHE A 39 -5.26 2.65 2.48
CA PHE A 39 -6.03 1.40 2.37
C PHE A 39 -6.71 1.27 1.00
N TYR A 40 -7.23 2.35 0.41
CA TYR A 40 -7.85 2.29 -0.91
C TYR A 40 -6.87 1.81 -2.00
N THR A 41 -5.59 2.14 -1.93
CA THR A 41 -4.58 1.58 -2.85
C THR A 41 -4.47 0.06 -2.70
N SER A 42 -4.52 -0.45 -1.47
CA SER A 42 -4.55 -1.90 -1.20
C SER A 42 -5.82 -2.56 -1.77
N LEU A 43 -6.95 -1.86 -1.70
CA LEU A 43 -8.22 -2.30 -2.31
C LEU A 43 -8.15 -2.32 -3.85
N ALA A 44 -7.47 -1.35 -4.48
CA ALA A 44 -7.22 -1.38 -5.93
C ALA A 44 -6.35 -2.57 -6.35
N ILE A 45 -5.32 -2.89 -5.57
CA ILE A 45 -4.48 -4.08 -5.80
C ILE A 45 -5.33 -5.35 -5.73
N PHE A 46 -6.20 -5.45 -4.74
CA PHE A 46 -7.16 -6.55 -4.63
C PHE A 46 -8.07 -6.64 -5.85
N PHE A 47 -8.73 -5.56 -6.25
CA PHE A 47 -9.62 -5.58 -7.42
C PHE A 47 -8.89 -5.95 -8.72
N THR A 48 -7.64 -5.52 -8.86
CA THR A 48 -6.80 -5.92 -9.99
C THR A 48 -6.55 -7.44 -10.00
N CYS A 49 -6.22 -8.03 -8.84
CA CYS A 49 -6.01 -9.47 -8.72
C CYS A 49 -7.32 -10.28 -8.87
N LEU A 50 -8.44 -9.73 -8.36
CA LEU A 50 -9.76 -10.32 -8.50
C LEU A 50 -10.19 -10.34 -9.97
N ASN A 51 -10.06 -9.22 -10.67
CA ASN A 51 -10.33 -9.14 -12.10
C ASN A 51 -9.42 -10.09 -12.89
N GLY A 52 -8.16 -10.25 -12.49
CA GLY A 52 -7.25 -11.24 -13.07
C GLY A 52 -7.74 -12.68 -12.90
N ARG A 53 -8.35 -13.01 -11.75
CA ARG A 53 -9.00 -14.32 -11.54
C ARG A 53 -10.20 -14.51 -12.46
N GLU A 54 -11.12 -13.55 -12.50
CA GLU A 54 -12.34 -13.65 -13.31
C GLU A 54 -12.04 -13.76 -14.81
N ASN A 55 -10.97 -13.11 -15.28
CA ASN A 55 -10.56 -13.16 -16.68
C ASN A 55 -9.52 -14.24 -17.00
N ASN A 56 -9.22 -15.15 -16.06
CA ASN A 56 -8.21 -16.20 -16.23
C ASN A 56 -6.83 -15.69 -16.69
N ASP A 57 -6.44 -14.49 -16.23
CA ASP A 57 -5.24 -13.79 -16.66
C ASP A 57 -3.95 -14.59 -16.41
N VAL A 58 -3.89 -15.28 -15.26
CA VAL A 58 -2.77 -16.14 -14.90
C VAL A 58 -2.69 -17.36 -15.80
N PHE A 59 -3.82 -18.04 -16.06
CA PHE A 59 -3.87 -19.21 -16.95
C PHE A 59 -3.44 -18.85 -18.36
N TYR A 60 -3.94 -17.74 -18.90
CA TYR A 60 -3.49 -17.24 -20.21
C TYR A 60 -1.97 -16.99 -20.21
N SER A 61 -1.45 -16.32 -19.18
CA SER A 61 -0.03 -15.99 -19.06
C SER A 61 0.88 -17.22 -19.00
N LEU A 62 0.39 -18.36 -18.49
CA LEU A 62 1.15 -19.62 -18.44
C LEU A 62 1.28 -20.30 -19.80
N THR A 63 0.42 -19.96 -20.78
CA THR A 63 0.54 -20.50 -22.15
C THR A 63 1.57 -19.75 -22.99
N LEU A 64 1.99 -18.56 -22.55
CA LEU A 64 3.01 -17.76 -23.21
C LEU A 64 4.42 -18.28 -22.87
N PRO A 65 5.44 -18.04 -23.74
CA PRO A 65 6.82 -18.45 -23.49
C PRO A 65 7.51 -17.55 -22.44
N ILE A 66 6.95 -17.50 -21.22
CA ILE A 66 7.42 -16.71 -20.09
C ILE A 66 7.49 -17.56 -18.82
N THR A 67 8.35 -17.18 -17.88
CA THR A 67 8.46 -17.88 -16.60
C THR A 67 7.38 -17.46 -15.62
N LYS A 68 6.96 -18.37 -14.72
CA LYS A 68 6.09 -18.06 -13.56
C LYS A 68 6.63 -16.90 -12.73
N LYS A 69 7.95 -16.87 -12.50
CA LYS A 69 8.64 -15.76 -11.83
C LYS A 69 8.42 -14.42 -12.53
N SER A 70 8.39 -14.38 -13.86
CA SER A 70 8.15 -13.13 -14.61
C SER A 70 6.75 -12.57 -14.38
N ILE A 71 5.73 -13.42 -14.21
CA ILE A 71 4.35 -13.03 -13.87
C ILE A 71 4.30 -12.41 -12.46
N VAL A 72 4.97 -13.03 -11.48
CA VAL A 72 5.07 -12.47 -10.13
C VAL A 72 5.81 -11.13 -10.16
N THR A 73 6.92 -11.07 -10.89
CA THR A 73 7.76 -9.86 -10.99
C THR A 73 7.00 -8.69 -11.62
N SER A 74 6.17 -8.93 -12.65
CA SER A 74 5.34 -7.88 -13.25
C SER A 74 4.31 -7.34 -12.27
N ARG A 75 3.62 -8.23 -11.56
CA ARG A 75 2.62 -7.83 -10.55
C ARG A 75 3.23 -6.99 -9.44
N PHE A 76 4.39 -7.41 -8.90
CA PHE A 76 5.09 -6.64 -7.86
C PHE A 76 5.57 -5.28 -8.37
N ALA A 77 6.11 -5.21 -9.60
CA ALA A 77 6.52 -3.93 -10.18
C ALA A 77 5.34 -2.97 -10.35
N PHE A 78 4.18 -3.48 -10.80
CA PHE A 78 2.94 -2.69 -10.89
C PHE A 78 2.47 -2.20 -9.52
N VAL A 79 2.46 -3.06 -8.51
CA VAL A 79 2.06 -2.71 -7.14
C VAL A 79 2.94 -1.62 -6.55
N ILE A 80 4.26 -1.78 -6.65
CA ILE A 80 5.23 -0.79 -6.15
C ILE A 80 5.00 0.56 -6.85
N LEU A 81 4.80 0.56 -8.17
CA LEU A 81 4.50 1.79 -8.90
C LEU A 81 3.21 2.45 -8.42
N LEU A 82 2.15 1.67 -8.17
CA LEU A 82 0.87 2.19 -7.72
C LEU A 82 0.96 2.77 -6.29
N GLU A 83 1.64 2.09 -5.38
CA GLU A 83 1.86 2.53 -3.99
C GLU A 83 2.73 3.80 -3.94
N LEU A 84 3.81 3.85 -4.71
CA LEU A 84 4.65 5.04 -4.80
C LEU A 84 3.90 6.20 -5.46
N ALA A 85 3.08 5.94 -6.48
CA ALA A 85 2.23 6.96 -7.09
C ALA A 85 1.23 7.52 -6.07
N GLN A 86 0.60 6.68 -5.24
CA GLN A 86 -0.28 7.15 -4.17
C GLN A 86 0.45 8.10 -3.22
N LEU A 87 1.63 7.71 -2.74
CA LEU A 87 2.41 8.52 -1.79
C LEU A 87 2.82 9.85 -2.42
N ILE A 88 3.29 9.84 -3.67
CA ILE A 88 3.69 11.07 -4.38
C ILE A 88 2.50 12.00 -4.60
N ILE A 89 1.36 11.45 -5.06
CA ILE A 89 0.14 12.25 -5.32
C ILE A 89 -0.43 12.81 -4.01
N ALA A 90 -0.24 12.14 -2.88
CA ALA A 90 -0.66 12.62 -1.56
C ALA A 90 0.17 13.80 -1.02
N ILE A 91 1.42 13.99 -1.45
CA ILE A 91 2.30 15.09 -0.99
C ILE A 91 1.64 16.48 -1.13
N PRO A 92 1.16 16.92 -2.32
CA PRO A 92 0.56 18.24 -2.46
C PRO A 92 -0.66 18.43 -1.55
N PHE A 93 -1.48 17.39 -1.35
CA PHE A 93 -2.67 17.49 -0.48
C PHE A 93 -2.30 17.58 1.01
N ALA A 94 -1.23 16.91 1.43
CA ALA A 94 -0.68 17.06 2.78
C ALA A 94 -0.17 18.49 3.03
N ILE A 95 0.57 19.06 2.06
CA ILE A 95 1.04 20.45 2.14
C ILE A 95 -0.15 21.42 2.22
N ILE A 96 -1.16 21.23 1.36
CA ILE A 96 -2.38 22.04 1.37
C ILE A 96 -3.07 21.93 2.75
N ARG A 97 -3.28 20.72 3.26
CA ARG A 97 -3.91 20.47 4.57
C ARG A 97 -3.19 21.18 5.71
N GLN A 98 -1.87 21.19 5.70
CA GLN A 98 -1.06 21.89 6.71
C GLN A 98 -1.13 23.41 6.57
N SER A 99 -1.34 23.94 5.36
CA SER A 99 -1.46 25.39 5.12
C SER A 99 -2.79 25.99 5.60
N MET A 100 -3.83 25.15 5.77
CA MET A 100 -5.15 25.60 6.22
C MET A 100 -5.16 26.03 7.70
N PRO A 101 -5.95 27.05 8.08
CA PRO A 101 -6.12 27.49 9.47
C PRO A 101 -7.07 26.56 10.24
N LEU A 102 -6.79 25.25 10.18
CA LEU A 102 -7.55 24.20 10.84
C LEU A 102 -6.68 23.56 11.92
N PRO A 103 -7.27 23.09 13.03
CA PRO A 103 -6.53 22.33 14.04
C PRO A 103 -5.95 21.05 13.45
N GLY A 104 -5.02 20.43 14.19
CA GLY A 104 -4.53 19.08 13.87
C GLY A 104 -5.67 18.06 13.81
N ASN A 105 -5.41 16.93 13.18
CA ASN A 105 -6.35 15.84 12.97
C ASN A 105 -6.74 15.22 14.33
N GLN A 106 -8.00 15.36 14.73
CA GLN A 106 -8.43 14.83 16.04
C GLN A 106 -8.63 13.31 16.02
N VAL A 107 -8.79 12.71 14.83
CA VAL A 107 -8.95 11.26 14.71
C VAL A 107 -7.62 10.54 14.93
N GLY A 108 -6.51 11.17 14.58
CA GLY A 108 -5.29 10.44 14.32
C GLY A 108 -4.16 11.34 13.85
N MET A 109 -3.16 10.74 13.21
CA MET A 109 -1.96 11.46 12.77
C MET A 109 -2.30 12.62 11.82
N ASP A 110 -1.61 13.75 11.98
CA ASP A 110 -1.60 14.87 11.06
C ASP A 110 -1.10 14.48 9.66
N ALA A 111 -1.52 15.22 8.63
CA ALA A 111 -1.06 15.03 7.26
C ALA A 111 0.38 15.55 7.07
N ASN A 112 1.35 14.85 7.68
CA ASN A 112 2.75 15.26 7.82
C ASN A 112 3.73 14.14 7.40
N ILE A 113 5.03 14.41 7.48
CA ILE A 113 6.08 13.45 7.07
C ILE A 113 6.00 12.10 7.81
N ALA A 114 5.64 12.09 9.10
CA ALA A 114 5.54 10.86 9.88
C ALA A 114 4.41 9.95 9.37
N LEU A 115 3.27 10.54 8.96
CA LEU A 115 2.17 9.82 8.31
C LEU A 115 2.68 9.02 7.09
N PHE A 116 3.47 9.64 6.21
CA PHE A 116 4.02 8.95 5.03
C PHE A 116 4.94 7.78 5.42
N GLY A 117 5.79 7.96 6.43
CA GLY A 117 6.63 6.89 6.96
C GLY A 117 5.83 5.70 7.48
N LEU A 118 4.77 5.97 8.23
CA LEU A 118 3.88 4.93 8.75
C LEU A 118 3.02 4.29 7.65
N SER A 119 2.68 5.02 6.58
CA SER A 119 1.99 4.47 5.41
C SER A 119 2.86 3.53 4.58
N PHE A 120 4.18 3.74 4.52
CA PHE A 120 5.10 2.77 3.94
C PHE A 120 5.05 1.43 4.68
N ILE A 121 5.02 1.44 6.02
CA ILE A 121 4.90 0.21 6.82
C ILE A 121 3.57 -0.49 6.53
N LEU A 122 2.47 0.28 6.43
CA LEU A 122 1.14 -0.23 6.08
C LEU A 122 1.17 -0.98 4.74
N PHE A 123 1.75 -0.39 3.70
CA PHE A 123 1.90 -1.05 2.39
C PHE A 123 2.78 -2.29 2.45
N GLY A 124 3.91 -2.23 3.16
CA GLY A 124 4.79 -3.39 3.32
C GLY A 124 4.07 -4.56 4.00
N LEU A 125 3.29 -4.26 5.04
CA LEU A 125 2.50 -5.25 5.77
C LEU A 125 1.42 -5.87 4.88
N PHE A 126 0.68 -5.04 4.12
CA PHE A 126 -0.30 -5.52 3.16
C PHE A 126 0.35 -6.42 2.12
N ASN A 127 1.41 -5.94 1.46
CA ASN A 127 2.13 -6.68 0.42
C ASN A 127 2.60 -8.03 0.91
N TYR A 128 3.15 -8.10 2.13
CA TYR A 128 3.59 -9.34 2.72
C TYR A 128 2.44 -10.32 2.94
N ILE A 129 1.36 -9.91 3.61
CA ILE A 129 0.27 -10.83 3.98
C ILE A 129 -0.55 -11.23 2.76
N PHE A 130 -0.90 -10.25 1.92
CA PHE A 130 -1.71 -10.42 0.73
C PHE A 130 -1.00 -11.32 -0.28
N PHE A 131 0.19 -10.96 -0.77
CA PHE A 131 0.83 -11.71 -1.86
C PHE A 131 1.38 -13.07 -1.44
N VAL A 132 1.82 -13.24 -0.19
CA VAL A 132 2.21 -14.57 0.31
C VAL A 132 1.00 -15.50 0.38
N THR A 133 -0.20 -14.99 0.65
CA THR A 133 -1.42 -15.80 0.65
C THR A 133 -1.94 -16.00 -0.78
N TYR A 134 -1.97 -14.95 -1.59
CA TYR A 134 -2.50 -14.97 -2.96
C TYR A 134 -1.73 -15.94 -3.86
N TYR A 135 -0.39 -15.89 -3.84
CA TYR A 135 0.42 -16.76 -4.71
C TYR A 135 0.52 -18.21 -4.23
N LYS A 136 -0.01 -18.56 -3.05
CA LYS A 136 -0.25 -19.96 -2.69
C LYS A 136 -1.45 -20.55 -3.41
N ASN A 137 -2.45 -19.73 -3.72
CA ASN A 137 -3.61 -20.13 -4.51
C ASN A 137 -4.32 -18.89 -5.08
N VAL A 138 -4.05 -18.60 -6.36
CA VAL A 138 -4.54 -17.41 -7.06
C VAL A 138 -6.08 -17.38 -7.21
N ASN A 139 -6.75 -18.53 -7.08
CA ASN A 139 -8.22 -18.63 -7.14
C ASN A 139 -8.89 -18.13 -5.84
N THR A 140 -8.12 -18.02 -4.75
CA THR A 140 -8.63 -17.63 -3.42
C THR A 140 -8.27 -16.19 -3.03
N VAL A 141 -8.26 -15.28 -4.01
CA VAL A 141 -7.93 -13.86 -3.82
C VAL A 141 -8.71 -13.19 -2.69
N GLY A 142 -9.99 -13.53 -2.49
CA GLY A 142 -10.80 -13.00 -1.38
C GLY A 142 -10.27 -13.40 0.00
N LYS A 143 -9.73 -14.62 0.16
CA LYS A 143 -9.10 -15.06 1.42
C LYS A 143 -7.79 -14.32 1.67
N ALA A 144 -7.02 -14.07 0.61
CA ALA A 144 -5.80 -13.26 0.70
C ALA A 144 -6.12 -11.83 1.12
N PHE A 145 -7.15 -11.22 0.53
CA PHE A 145 -7.59 -9.88 0.87
C PHE A 145 -8.11 -9.79 2.30
N LEU A 146 -8.97 -10.72 2.74
CA LEU A 146 -9.47 -10.73 4.11
C LEU A 146 -8.33 -10.73 5.13
N LYS A 147 -7.30 -11.58 4.94
CA LYS A 147 -6.13 -11.60 5.82
C LYS A 147 -5.34 -10.28 5.77
N GLY A 148 -5.09 -9.77 4.56
CA GLY A 148 -4.36 -8.52 4.36
C GLY A 148 -5.07 -7.33 4.98
N SER A 149 -6.38 -7.18 4.71
CA SER A 149 -7.22 -6.09 5.21
C SER A 149 -7.37 -6.14 6.72
N THR A 150 -7.62 -7.31 7.32
CA THR A 150 -7.68 -7.44 8.79
C THR A 150 -6.38 -6.98 9.45
N ALA A 151 -5.22 -7.37 8.90
CA ALA A 151 -3.93 -6.98 9.46
C ALA A 151 -3.65 -5.48 9.34
N ILE A 152 -3.94 -4.87 8.20
CA ILE A 152 -3.74 -3.42 8.05
C ILE A 152 -4.75 -2.61 8.84
N PHE A 153 -6.00 -3.05 9.00
CA PHE A 153 -6.95 -2.34 9.88
C PHE A 153 -6.54 -2.45 11.35
N ALA A 154 -6.03 -3.61 11.79
CA ALA A 154 -5.44 -3.72 13.12
C ALA A 154 -4.25 -2.76 13.29
N TYR A 155 -3.37 -2.66 12.27
CA TYR A 155 -2.28 -1.70 12.25
C TYR A 155 -2.77 -0.24 12.32
N ILE A 156 -3.79 0.12 11.53
CA ILE A 156 -4.38 1.47 11.53
C ILE A 156 -4.89 1.81 12.92
N ILE A 157 -5.67 0.93 13.55
CA ILE A 157 -6.20 1.14 14.91
C ILE A 157 -5.06 1.40 15.90
N VAL A 158 -3.97 0.61 15.83
CA VAL A 158 -2.80 0.81 16.68
C VAL A 158 -2.12 2.14 16.39
N ALA A 159 -1.87 2.47 15.12
CA ALA A 159 -1.19 3.69 14.72
C ALA A 159 -1.96 4.95 15.17
N GLU A 160 -3.29 4.97 15.00
CA GLU A 160 -4.14 6.07 15.46
C GLU A 160 -4.22 6.10 16.99
N ALA A 161 -4.36 4.97 17.68
CA ALA A 161 -4.35 4.95 19.15
C ALA A 161 -3.02 5.45 19.73
N CYS A 162 -1.90 5.20 19.05
CA CYS A 162 -0.59 5.68 19.46
C CYS A 162 -0.51 7.21 19.49
N THR A 163 -1.22 7.93 18.60
CA THR A 163 -1.19 9.41 18.60
C THR A 163 -1.85 10.01 19.84
N HIS A 164 -2.77 9.27 20.48
CA HIS A 164 -3.44 9.71 21.70
C HIS A 164 -2.71 9.27 22.97
N ILE A 165 -2.15 8.05 22.96
CA ILE A 165 -1.65 7.38 24.18
C ILE A 165 -0.15 7.60 24.38
N ILE A 166 0.65 7.62 23.31
CA ILE A 166 2.12 7.62 23.40
C ILE A 166 2.64 9.06 23.32
N PRO A 167 3.24 9.62 24.39
CA PRO A 167 3.69 11.01 24.40
C PRO A 167 4.68 11.34 23.27
N PHE A 168 5.58 10.41 22.95
CA PHE A 168 6.52 10.60 21.83
C PHE A 168 5.80 10.77 20.49
N VAL A 169 4.76 9.98 20.24
CA VAL A 169 4.01 10.08 18.98
C VAL A 169 3.21 11.38 18.97
N ARG A 170 2.46 11.66 20.03
CA ARG A 170 1.62 12.87 20.15
C ARG A 170 2.43 14.16 20.06
N ASP A 171 3.49 14.27 20.86
CA ASP A 171 4.16 15.55 21.12
C ASP A 171 5.29 15.85 20.13
N TYR A 172 5.78 14.83 19.39
CA TYR A 172 6.86 14.99 18.40
C TYR A 172 6.41 14.64 16.98
N LEU A 173 5.80 13.47 16.78
CA LEU A 173 5.45 12.99 15.44
C LEU A 173 4.16 13.60 14.91
N ASP A 174 3.14 13.72 15.77
CA ASP A 174 1.81 14.25 15.45
C ASP A 174 1.75 15.77 15.63
N THR A 175 2.71 16.44 14.99
CA THR A 175 2.82 17.90 15.00
C THR A 175 2.88 18.41 13.57
N LYS A 176 2.64 19.71 13.37
CA LYS A 176 2.73 20.36 12.06
C LYS A 176 4.17 20.42 11.57
N ASP A 177 4.42 20.18 10.29
CA ASP A 177 5.76 20.37 9.71
C ASP A 177 6.08 21.87 9.60
N PRO A 178 7.33 22.30 9.85
CA PRO A 178 8.54 21.48 10.03
C PRO A 178 8.93 21.19 11.50
N GLN A 179 7.99 21.24 12.46
CA GLN A 179 8.33 20.95 13.86
C GLN A 179 8.84 19.52 14.02
N TYR A 180 9.88 19.32 14.84
CA TYR A 180 10.50 18.02 15.12
C TYR A 180 10.89 17.21 13.87
N LEU A 181 11.27 17.91 12.79
CA LEU A 181 11.55 17.33 11.48
C LEU A 181 12.50 16.13 11.52
N ASN A 182 13.56 16.19 12.34
CA ASN A 182 14.55 15.10 12.45
C ASN A 182 13.89 13.78 12.85
N TYR A 183 12.96 13.79 13.82
CA TYR A 183 12.26 12.58 14.26
C TYR A 183 11.34 12.03 13.16
N LYS A 184 10.63 12.92 12.45
CA LYS A 184 9.73 12.52 11.37
C LYS A 184 10.50 11.95 10.17
N LEU A 185 11.66 12.53 9.84
CA LEU A 185 12.54 11.99 8.80
C LEU A 185 13.11 10.61 9.17
N ILE A 186 13.46 10.38 10.44
CA ILE A 186 13.85 9.04 10.92
C ILE A 186 12.70 8.05 10.72
N VAL A 187 11.47 8.41 11.10
CA VAL A 187 10.28 7.57 10.89
C VAL A 187 10.06 7.28 9.41
N LEU A 188 10.22 8.28 8.53
CA LEU A 188 10.12 8.10 7.09
C LEU A 188 11.16 7.10 6.56
N ILE A 189 12.42 7.24 6.95
CA ILE A 189 13.51 6.34 6.53
C ILE A 189 13.25 4.92 7.03
N VAL A 190 12.88 4.77 8.30
CA VAL A 190 12.54 3.45 8.88
C VAL A 190 11.35 2.84 8.15
N GLY A 191 10.32 3.63 7.83
CA GLY A 191 9.17 3.19 7.05
C GLY A 191 9.55 2.67 5.68
N ILE A 192 10.40 3.39 4.93
CA ILE A 192 10.91 2.98 3.62
C ILE A 192 11.69 1.65 3.73
N ILE A 193 12.55 1.52 4.75
CA ILE A 193 13.33 0.28 4.98
C ILE A 193 12.39 -0.90 5.24
N ILE A 194 11.42 -0.75 6.15
CA ILE A 194 10.46 -1.82 6.47
C ILE A 194 9.62 -2.18 5.25
N TYR A 195 9.11 -1.20 4.51
CA TYR A 195 8.39 -1.41 3.25
C TYR A 195 9.21 -2.24 2.27
N THR A 196 10.46 -1.86 2.05
CA THR A 196 11.37 -2.53 1.12
C THR A 196 11.62 -3.97 1.54
N LEU A 197 11.90 -4.19 2.83
CA LEU A 197 12.17 -5.53 3.38
C LEU A 197 10.94 -6.43 3.28
N LEU A 198 9.78 -5.96 3.74
CA LEU A 198 8.54 -6.75 3.72
C LEU A 198 8.11 -7.08 2.28
N THR A 199 8.18 -6.10 1.38
CA THR A 199 7.83 -6.29 -0.03
C THR A 199 8.81 -7.26 -0.72
N PHE A 200 10.11 -7.15 -0.44
CA PHE A 200 11.11 -8.08 -0.99
C PHE A 200 10.95 -9.51 -0.45
N MET A 201 10.69 -9.66 0.85
CA MET A 201 10.39 -10.96 1.46
C MET A 201 9.11 -11.57 0.89
N SER A 202 8.09 -10.74 0.67
CA SER A 202 6.85 -11.13 0.02
C SER A 202 7.13 -11.66 -1.38
N TYR A 203 7.85 -10.90 -2.20
CA TYR A 203 8.25 -11.29 -3.55
C TYR A 203 8.94 -12.65 -3.58
N LYS A 204 9.97 -12.85 -2.74
CA LYS A 204 10.70 -14.13 -2.69
C LYS A 204 9.79 -15.31 -2.34
N LYS A 205 8.90 -15.14 -1.37
CA LYS A 205 7.95 -16.18 -0.95
C LYS A 205 6.90 -16.44 -2.03
N SER A 206 6.36 -15.39 -2.63
CA SER A 206 5.38 -15.47 -3.71
C SER A 206 5.92 -16.17 -4.94
N VAL A 207 7.15 -15.87 -5.37
CA VAL A 207 7.81 -16.60 -6.46
C VAL A 207 7.91 -18.09 -6.12
N ARG A 208 8.42 -18.43 -4.93
CA ARG A 208 8.57 -19.84 -4.52
C ARG A 208 7.24 -20.58 -4.45
N SER A 209 6.21 -19.97 -3.86
CA SER A 209 4.89 -20.57 -3.73
C SER A 209 4.20 -20.75 -5.08
N PHE A 210 4.32 -19.77 -5.96
CA PHE A 210 3.71 -19.83 -7.28
C PHE A 210 4.41 -20.83 -8.21
N ASP A 211 5.74 -20.94 -8.10
CA ASP A 211 6.52 -21.90 -8.88
C ASP A 211 6.14 -23.35 -8.54
N ALA A 212 5.98 -23.64 -7.24
CA ALA A 212 5.54 -24.93 -6.72
C ALA A 212 4.04 -25.23 -6.90
N LEU A 213 3.25 -24.23 -7.30
CA LEU A 213 1.81 -24.42 -7.52
C LEU A 213 1.59 -25.12 -8.86
N ASP A 214 0.94 -26.27 -8.83
CA ASP A 214 0.44 -26.95 -10.03
C ASP A 214 -0.93 -26.36 -10.39
N LEU A 215 -1.08 -25.87 -11.63
CA LEU A 215 -2.24 -25.10 -12.10
C LEU A 215 -2.86 -25.76 -13.33
#